data_AF-A0A259CZR0-F1
#
_entry.id   AF-A0A259CZR0-F1
#
_cell.length_a   1.000
_cell.length_b   1.000
_cell.length_c   1.000
_cell.angle_alpha   90.00
_cell.angle_beta   90.00
_cell.angle_gamma   90.00
#
_symmetry.space_group_name_H-M   'P 1'
#
loop_
_entity.id
_entity.type
_entity.pdbx_description
1 polymer ?
#
loop_
_entity_poly.entity_id
_entity_poly.type
_entity_poly.pdbx_seq_one_letter_code
_entity_poly.pdbx_strand_id
1 'polypeptide(L)'
;ERDLLRRPAPNTGASPRYEWDAMYAWLTPALVEDGVPATQSALVALVQDWFLEHSPSGEAPDESTIRKRLAQLWRRLKKERGG
;
A
#
# COMPACT_ATOMS: atom_id res chain seq x y z
N GLU A 1 -22.87 -14.14 12.49
CA GLU A 1 -22.35 -12.76 12.64
C GLU A 1 -20.82 -12.76 12.53
N ARG A 2 -20.23 -11.90 11.70
CA ARG A 2 -18.76 -11.74 11.54
C ARG A 2 -18.28 -10.60 12.44
N ASP A 3 -18.11 -10.88 13.73
CA ASP A 3 -17.47 -9.94 14.65
C ASP A 3 -16.19 -10.58 15.18
N LEU A 4 -15.05 -10.27 14.54
CA LEU A 4 -13.69 -10.36 15.10
C LEU A 4 -12.71 -9.58 14.20
N LEU A 5 -13.03 -8.34 13.81
CA LEU A 5 -12.00 -7.40 13.39
C LEU A 5 -11.34 -6.86 14.66
N ARG A 6 -10.39 -7.66 15.16
CA ARG A 6 -9.53 -7.36 16.30
C ARG A 6 -8.79 -6.05 16.01
N ARG A 7 -9.30 -4.95 16.54
CA ARG A 7 -8.68 -3.62 16.45
C ARG A 7 -7.25 -3.73 17.02
N PRO A 8 -6.20 -3.49 16.23
CA PRO A 8 -4.84 -3.53 16.76
C PRO A 8 -4.73 -2.47 17.87
N ALA A 9 -4.12 -2.85 18.99
CA ALA A 9 -3.91 -1.97 20.12
C ALA A 9 -3.12 -0.72 19.65
N PRO A 10 -3.47 0.49 20.12
CA PRO A 10 -2.68 1.68 19.81
C PRO A 10 -1.31 1.50 20.48
N ASN A 11 -0.33 1.20 19.65
CA ASN A 11 1.08 1.29 19.95
C ASN A 11 1.36 2.73 20.39
N THR A 12 1.73 2.89 21.67
CA THR A 12 2.17 4.15 22.30
C THR A 12 3.53 4.58 21.74
N GLY A 13 3.54 4.95 20.47
CA GLY A 13 4.62 5.59 19.73
C GLY A 13 3.95 6.54 18.74
N ALA A 14 4.62 7.62 18.33
CA ALA A 14 4.05 8.57 17.39
C ALA A 14 3.44 7.82 16.19
N SER A 15 2.13 7.99 15.97
CA SER A 15 1.45 7.37 14.83
C SER A 15 2.25 7.72 13.57
N PRO A 16 2.64 6.73 12.75
CA PRO A 16 3.33 6.99 11.51
C PRO A 16 2.57 8.05 10.72
N ARG A 17 3.28 9.01 10.12
CA ARG A 17 2.65 10.09 9.33
C ARG A 17 1.69 9.55 8.26
N TYR A 18 1.94 8.33 7.77
CA TYR A 18 1.13 7.64 6.78
C TYR A 18 0.94 6.18 7.16
N GLU A 19 -0.28 5.67 6.95
CA GLU A 19 -0.71 4.30 7.27
C GLU A 19 -0.21 3.26 6.25
N TRP A 20 1.12 3.11 6.14
CA TRP A 20 1.74 2.17 5.20
C TRP A 20 1.32 0.71 5.40
N ASP A 21 1.09 0.30 6.65
CA ASP A 21 0.73 -1.09 6.96
C ASP A 21 -0.68 -1.42 6.46
N ALA A 22 -1.64 -0.52 6.67
CA ALA A 22 -2.98 -0.63 6.11
C ALA A 22 -2.95 -0.61 4.56
N MET A 23 -2.09 0.23 3.97
CA MET A 23 -1.88 0.25 2.53
C MET A 23 -1.39 -1.10 2.01
N TYR A 24 -0.38 -1.71 2.62
CA TYR A 24 0.12 -3.02 2.16
C TYR A 24 -0.90 -4.15 2.37
N ALA A 25 -1.67 -4.09 3.46
CA ALA A 25 -2.76 -5.04 3.72
C ALA A 25 -3.87 -4.96 2.65
N TRP A 26 -4.15 -3.77 2.12
CA TRP A 26 -5.07 -3.57 1.00
C TRP A 26 -4.44 -3.93 -0.36
N LEU A 27 -3.19 -3.53 -0.60
CA LEU A 27 -2.50 -3.74 -1.87
C LEU A 27 -2.32 -5.23 -2.18
N THR A 28 -2.12 -6.07 -1.17
CA THR A 28 -1.89 -7.51 -1.35
C THR A 28 -3.07 -8.23 -2.04
N PRO A 29 -4.31 -8.17 -1.52
CA PRO A 29 -5.45 -8.75 -2.23
C PRO A 29 -5.73 -8.05 -3.57
N ALA A 30 -5.58 -6.72 -3.68
CA ALA A 30 -5.77 -6.02 -4.95
C ALA A 30 -4.84 -6.55 -6.06
N LEU A 31 -3.57 -6.81 -5.75
CA LEU A 31 -2.63 -7.40 -6.71
C LEU A 31 -2.93 -8.86 -7.06
N VAL A 32 -3.60 -9.59 -6.18
CA VAL A 32 -4.01 -10.99 -6.42
C VAL A 32 -5.27 -11.06 -7.26
N GLU A 33 -6.23 -10.17 -7.00
CA GLU A 33 -7.54 -10.12 -7.66
C GLU A 33 -7.46 -9.44 -9.03
N ASP A 34 -6.88 -8.24 -9.09
CA ASP A 34 -6.79 -7.43 -10.32
C ASP A 34 -5.50 -7.69 -11.10
N GLY A 35 -4.55 -8.37 -10.47
CA GLY A 35 -3.23 -8.64 -11.02
C GLY A 35 -2.22 -7.51 -10.81
N VAL A 36 -0.96 -7.80 -11.12
CA VAL A 36 0.12 -6.82 -10.98
C VAL A 36 0.07 -5.79 -12.14
N PRO A 37 0.05 -4.47 -11.85
CA PRO A 37 0.06 -3.42 -12.86
C PRO A 37 1.21 -3.57 -13.86
N ALA A 38 0.99 -3.11 -15.09
CA ALA A 38 1.96 -3.26 -16.19
C ALA A 38 3.27 -2.48 -15.95
N THR A 39 3.22 -1.38 -15.20
CA THR A 39 4.36 -0.49 -14.95
C THR A 39 4.47 -0.11 -13.48
N GLN A 40 5.68 0.28 -13.06
CA GLN A 40 5.90 0.78 -11.70
C GLN A 40 5.10 2.05 -11.44
N SER A 41 4.96 2.92 -12.44
CA SER A 41 4.16 4.14 -12.32
C SER A 41 2.68 3.84 -12.08
N ALA A 42 2.11 2.81 -12.74
CA ALA A 42 0.74 2.40 -12.50
C ALA A 42 0.55 1.84 -11.07
N LEU A 43 1.52 1.08 -10.56
CA LEU A 43 1.52 0.62 -9.17
C LEU A 43 1.61 1.80 -8.17
N VAL A 44 2.41 2.81 -8.49
CA VAL A 44 2.53 4.01 -7.66
C VAL A 44 1.23 4.81 -7.66
N ALA A 45 0.59 5.00 -8.83
CA ALA A 45 -0.70 5.67 -8.94
C ALA A 45 -1.78 4.96 -8.12
N LEU A 46 -1.88 3.63 -8.25
CA LEU A 46 -2.82 2.81 -7.47
C LEU A 46 -2.68 3.03 -5.95
N VAL A 47 -1.45 3.08 -5.46
CA VAL A 47 -1.17 3.32 -4.04
C VAL A 47 -1.44 4.77 -3.64
N GLN A 48 -1.18 5.72 -4.53
CA GLN A 48 -1.46 7.13 -4.30
C GLN A 48 -2.97 7.39 -4.18
N ASP A 49 -3.77 6.81 -5.07
CA ASP A 49 -5.23 6.89 -5.05
C ASP A 49 -5.77 6.30 -3.74
N TRP A 50 -5.27 5.14 -3.31
CA TRP A 50 -5.63 4.57 -2.02
C TRP A 50 -5.34 5.51 -0.84
N PHE A 51 -4.17 6.17 -0.82
CA PHE A 51 -3.84 7.13 0.23
C PHE A 51 -4.77 8.35 0.20
N LEU A 52 -5.15 8.85 -0.98
CA LEU A 52 -6.08 9.97 -1.10
C LEU A 52 -7.48 9.61 -0.56
N GLU A 53 -7.93 8.37 -0.77
CA GLU A 53 -9.24 7.88 -0.31
C GLU A 53 -9.26 7.53 1.19
N HIS A 54 -8.14 7.03 1.73
CA HIS A 54 -8.09 6.44 3.08
C HIS A 54 -7.32 7.30 4.09
N SER A 55 -6.73 8.43 3.69
CA SER A 55 -6.02 9.32 4.61
C SER A 55 -6.99 10.10 5.49
N PRO A 56 -6.96 9.92 6.83
CA PRO A 56 -7.86 10.64 7.75
C PRO A 56 -7.67 12.16 7.71
N SER A 57 -6.46 12.61 7.35
CA SER A 57 -6.09 14.03 7.25
C SER A 57 -6.14 14.56 5.81
N GLY A 58 -6.43 13.71 4.83
CA GLY A 58 -6.27 14.05 3.40
C GLY A 58 -4.82 14.22 2.95
N GLU A 59 -3.84 13.94 3.82
CA GLU A 59 -2.43 13.96 3.46
C GLU A 59 -2.02 12.63 2.84
N ALA A 60 -1.52 12.67 1.61
CA ALA A 60 -0.87 11.54 0.95
C ALA A 60 0.64 11.81 0.82
N PRO A 61 1.49 10.78 0.92
CA PRO A 61 2.91 10.93 0.60
C PRO A 61 3.09 11.29 -0.88
N ASP A 62 4.09 12.13 -1.18
CA ASP A 62 4.44 12.44 -2.57
C ASP A 62 4.78 11.18 -3.37
N GLU A 63 4.55 11.24 -4.68
CA GLU A 63 4.80 10.15 -5.62
C GLU A 63 6.24 9.59 -5.49
N SER A 64 7.22 10.48 -5.30
CA SER A 64 8.63 10.09 -5.11
C SER A 64 8.84 9.23 -3.85
N THR A 65 8.11 9.51 -2.77
CA THR A 65 8.16 8.74 -1.52
C THR A 65 7.53 7.37 -1.71
N ILE A 66 6.35 7.33 -2.33
CA ILE A 66 5.66 6.08 -2.67
C ILE A 66 6.54 5.22 -3.58
N ARG A 67 7.06 5.78 -4.67
CA ARG A 67 7.91 5.09 -5.64
C ARG A 67 9.15 4.48 -5.00
N LYS A 68 9.86 5.25 -4.16
CA LYS A 68 11.05 4.74 -3.44
C LYS A 68 10.70 3.55 -2.55
N ARG A 69 9.57 3.63 -1.87
CA ARG A 69 9.12 2.56 -0.95
C ARG A 69 8.68 1.31 -1.69
N LEU A 70 7.98 1.47 -2.82
CA LEU A 70 7.54 0.36 -3.67
C LEU A 70 8.65 -0.21 -4.56
N ALA A 71 9.80 0.44 -4.71
CA ALA A 71 10.86 -0.01 -5.61
C ALA A 71 11.40 -1.41 -5.29
N GLN A 72 11.43 -1.80 -4.02
CA GLN A 72 11.84 -3.15 -3.60
C GLN A 72 10.76 -4.19 -3.92
N LEU A 73 9.49 -3.84 -3.66
CA LEU A 73 8.35 -4.70 -4.00
C LEU A 73 8.27 -4.93 -5.51
N TRP A 74 8.34 -3.86 -6.30
CA TRP A 74 8.31 -3.91 -7.76
C TRP A 74 9.39 -4.82 -8.35
N ARG A 75 10.63 -4.73 -7.85
CA ARG A 75 11.73 -5.60 -8.26
C ARG A 75 11.43 -7.08 -8.00
N ARG A 76 10.81 -7.40 -6.86
CA ARG A 76 10.40 -8.78 -6.55
C ARG A 76 9.27 -9.25 -7.46
N LEU A 77 8.21 -8.44 -7.61
CA LEU A 77 7.08 -8.75 -8.49
C LEU A 77 7.52 -9.03 -9.94
N LYS A 78 8.50 -8.27 -10.45
CA LYS A 78 9.06 -8.49 -11.79
C LYS A 78 9.92 -9.75 -11.89
N LYS A 79 10.63 -10.12 -10.82
CA LYS A 79 11.44 -11.34 -10.78
C LYS A 79 10.55 -12.58 -10.82
N GLU A 80 9.50 -12.63 -10.00
CA GLU A 80 8.57 -13.78 -9.94
C GLU A 80 7.79 -13.99 -11.24
N ARG A 81 7.60 -12.95 -12.06
CA ARG A 81 6.96 -13.06 -13.39
C ARG A 81 7.92 -13.40 -14.53
N GLY A 82 9.23 -13.35 -14.29
CA GLY A 82 10.28 -13.46 -15.30
C GLY A 82 11.18 -14.69 -15.13
N GLY A 83 10.81 -15.62 -14.25
CA GLY A 83 11.38 -16.97 -14.16
C GLY A 83 10.40 -17.99 -14.67
#